data_AF-A0A5N6NGL9-F1
#
_entry.id   AF-A0A5N6NGL9-F1
#
_cell.length_a   1.000
_cell.length_b   1.000
_cell.length_c   1.000
_cell.angle_alpha   90.00
_cell.angle_beta   90.00
_cell.angle_gamma   90.00
#
_symmetry.space_group_name_H-M   'P 1'
#
loop_
_entity.id
_entity.type
_entity.pdbx_description
1 polymer ?
#
loop_
_entity_poly.entity_id
_entity_poly.type
_entity_poly.pdbx_seq_one_letter_code
_entity_poly.pdbx_strand_id
1 'polypeptide(L)'
;MHTACPKSFARIREEMKNDDPHRKVPTLTQLFERTRKRTEGRTYVDIYDDMARKLEQMKNYKAVENEKTTIDPFLVVKNKENYEYRRLYGRGVTNTLIKKVEGASTSYMIPEGLMESFKANVDVEKNQLLEMRKEIEDDHERKKAELEAMREDIDSQRQNLEAMMQKVIKQLPAED
;
A
#
# COMPACT_ATOMS: atom_id res chain seq x y z
N MET A 1 10.11 29.52 -12.02
CA MET A 1 11.11 30.56 -11.72
C MET A 1 12.40 30.22 -12.47
N HIS A 2 12.82 31.07 -13.41
CA HIS A 2 14.05 30.83 -14.17
C HIS A 2 15.29 31.02 -13.29
N THR A 3 16.24 30.09 -13.38
CA THR A 3 17.56 30.09 -12.71
C THR A 3 18.58 31.01 -13.40
N ALA A 4 18.15 31.85 -14.33
CA ALA A 4 19.02 32.83 -14.97
C ALA A 4 19.15 34.04 -14.05
N CYS A 5 20.38 34.37 -13.65
CA CYS A 5 20.68 35.63 -12.97
C CYS A 5 20.04 36.82 -13.73
N PRO A 6 19.64 37.91 -13.05
CA PRO A 6 18.98 39.06 -13.69
C PRO A 6 19.77 39.71 -14.85
N LYS A 7 21.08 39.46 -14.95
CA LYS A 7 21.94 39.89 -16.06
C LYS A 7 22.51 38.68 -16.80
N SER A 8 22.44 38.71 -18.14
CA SER A 8 23.06 37.71 -19.01
C SER A 8 24.58 37.91 -19.08
N PHE A 9 25.33 36.83 -19.36
CA PHE A 9 26.79 36.92 -19.55
C PHE A 9 27.19 37.83 -20.71
N ALA A 10 26.38 37.90 -21.78
CA ALA A 10 26.63 38.80 -22.91
C ALA A 10 26.63 40.26 -22.48
N ARG A 11 25.65 40.66 -21.66
CA ARG A 11 25.56 42.01 -21.12
C ARG A 11 26.70 42.33 -20.15
N ILE A 12 27.11 41.37 -19.32
CA ILE A 12 28.25 41.55 -18.41
C ILE A 12 29.55 41.72 -19.19
N ARG A 13 29.75 40.97 -20.29
CA ARG A 13 30.92 41.14 -21.17
C ARG A 13 30.96 42.51 -21.81
N GLU A 14 29.82 43.02 -22.25
CA GLU A 14 29.72 44.35 -22.85
C GLU A 14 29.97 45.47 -21.83
N GLU A 15 29.41 45.36 -20.62
CA GLU A 15 29.71 46.25 -19.49
C GLU A 15 31.23 46.27 -19.20
N MET A 16 31.86 45.09 -19.05
CA MET A 16 33.31 44.99 -18.80
C MET A 16 34.17 45.55 -19.94
N LYS A 17 33.72 45.41 -21.19
CA LYS A 17 34.41 46.00 -22.35
C LYS A 17 34.31 47.53 -22.33
N ASN A 18 33.17 48.08 -21.91
CA ASN A 18 32.98 49.53 -21.84
C ASN A 18 33.72 50.16 -20.64
N ASP A 19 33.88 49.42 -19.54
CA ASP A 19 34.64 49.83 -18.36
C ASP A 19 36.16 49.82 -18.60
N ASP A 20 36.66 49.01 -19.55
CA ASP A 20 38.08 48.99 -19.94
C ASP A 20 38.43 50.21 -20.79
N PRO A 21 39.40 51.06 -20.39
CA PRO A 21 39.86 52.22 -21.16
C PRO A 21 40.25 51.90 -22.62
N HIS A 22 40.66 50.65 -22.88
CA HIS A 22 41.07 50.18 -24.20
C HIS A 22 39.99 49.39 -24.94
N ARG A 23 38.78 49.29 -24.40
CA ARG A 23 37.65 48.53 -24.96
C ARG A 23 37.99 47.08 -25.35
N LYS A 24 38.86 46.43 -24.57
CA LYS A 24 39.25 45.04 -24.82
C LYS A 24 38.14 44.11 -24.37
N VAL A 25 37.98 43.01 -25.10
CA VAL A 25 37.03 41.98 -24.74
C VAL A 25 37.57 41.23 -23.51
N PRO A 26 36.78 41.09 -22.44
CA PRO A 26 37.24 40.41 -21.23
C PRO A 26 37.48 38.92 -21.50
N THR A 27 38.51 38.36 -20.85
CA THR A 27 38.77 36.93 -20.92
C THR A 27 37.72 36.14 -20.12
N LEU A 28 37.62 34.84 -20.39
CA LEU A 28 36.70 33.95 -19.66
C LEU A 28 36.97 33.95 -18.15
N THR A 29 38.24 34.00 -17.75
CA THR A 29 38.65 34.08 -16.34
C THR A 29 38.17 35.37 -15.68
N GLN A 30 38.37 36.51 -16.34
CA GLN A 30 37.90 37.80 -15.83
C GLN A 30 36.37 37.84 -15.70
N LEU A 31 35.66 37.25 -16.67
CA LEU A 31 34.20 37.15 -16.62
C LEU A 31 33.73 36.21 -15.48
N PHE A 32 34.43 35.10 -15.27
CA PHE A 32 34.14 34.16 -14.19
C PHE A 32 34.31 34.85 -12.83
N GLU A 33 35.42 35.54 -12.61
CA GLU A 33 35.64 36.31 -11.38
C GLU A 33 34.57 37.38 -11.21
N ARG A 34 34.27 38.15 -12.26
CA ARG A 34 33.27 39.24 -12.20
C ARG A 34 31.87 38.76 -11.85
N THR A 35 31.48 37.57 -12.29
CA THR A 35 30.16 36.97 -12.02
C THR A 35 30.09 36.21 -10.70
N ARG A 36 31.24 35.81 -10.14
CA ARG A 36 31.35 35.13 -8.83
C ARG A 36 31.68 36.07 -7.68
N LYS A 37 32.07 37.32 -7.95
CA LYS A 37 32.24 38.35 -6.92
C LYS A 37 30.94 38.56 -6.15
N ARG A 38 31.04 38.49 -4.83
CA ARG A 38 29.95 38.83 -3.91
C ARG A 38 29.65 40.33 -4.01
N THR A 39 28.39 40.70 -3.85
CA THR A 39 27.97 42.10 -3.82
C THR A 39 28.39 42.71 -2.48
N GLU A 40 29.14 43.80 -2.52
CA GLU A 40 29.54 44.55 -1.33
C GLU A 40 28.30 45.02 -0.56
N GLY A 41 28.31 44.91 0.77
CA GLY A 41 27.17 45.25 1.63
C GLY A 41 26.08 44.19 1.74
N ARG A 42 26.12 43.10 0.97
CA ARG A 42 25.26 41.93 1.22
C ARG A 42 25.94 40.94 2.17
N THR A 43 25.26 40.63 3.26
CA THR A 43 25.61 39.48 4.11
C THR A 43 25.16 38.20 3.41
N TYR A 44 26.12 37.42 2.93
CA TYR A 44 25.86 36.09 2.41
C TYR A 44 25.87 35.11 3.58
N VAL A 45 24.83 34.30 3.71
CA VAL A 45 24.79 33.22 4.70
C VAL A 45 25.91 32.25 4.37
N ASP A 46 26.97 32.24 5.18
CA ASP A 46 28.02 31.23 5.05
C ASP A 46 27.48 29.90 5.56
N ILE A 47 27.18 29.03 4.61
CA ILE A 47 26.65 27.69 4.86
C ILE A 47 27.67 26.80 5.58
N TYR A 48 28.97 27.12 5.54
CA TYR A 48 30.00 26.34 6.22
C TYR A 48 30.03 26.63 7.73
N ASP A 49 29.95 27.90 8.12
CA ASP A 49 29.92 28.30 9.54
C ASP A 49 28.63 27.84 10.25
N ASP A 50 27.49 27.92 9.56
CA ASP A 50 26.22 27.41 10.10
C ASP A 50 26.23 25.88 10.26
N MET A 51 26.96 25.17 9.39
CA MET A 51 27.06 23.71 9.45
C MET A 51 27.96 23.25 10.60
N ALA A 52 29.13 23.87 10.77
CA ALA A 52 30.06 23.57 11.86
C ALA A 52 29.40 23.81 13.23
N ARG A 53 28.75 24.96 13.42
CA ARG A 53 28.01 25.28 14.65
C ARG A 53 26.89 24.28 14.93
N LYS A 54 26.14 23.85 13.90
CA LYS A 54 25.08 22.85 14.07
C LYS A 54 25.63 21.46 14.40
N LEU A 55 26.77 21.07 13.83
CA LEU A 55 27.44 19.82 14.21
C LEU A 55 27.85 19.84 15.69
N GLU A 56 28.41 20.96 16.15
CA GLU A 56 28.80 21.11 17.55
C GLU A 56 27.58 21.09 18.49
N GLN A 57 26.48 21.74 18.12
CA GLN A 57 25.21 21.66 18.85
C GLN A 57 24.66 20.24 18.93
N MET A 58 24.75 19.45 17.85
CA MET A 58 24.33 18.05 17.85
C MET A 58 25.21 17.19 18.76
N LYS A 59 26.53 17.41 18.78
CA LYS A 59 27.47 16.68 19.65
C LYS A 59 27.25 16.97 21.14
N ASN A 60 26.88 18.20 21.47
CA ASN A 60 26.68 18.66 22.84
C ASN A 60 25.22 18.54 23.31
N TYR A 61 24.33 17.97 22.47
CA TYR A 61 22.92 17.83 22.80
C TYR A 61 22.72 16.87 23.97
N LYS A 62 22.01 17.34 25.01
CA LYS A 62 21.56 16.51 26.13
C LYS A 62 20.05 16.35 26.02
N ALA A 63 19.58 15.10 25.97
CA ALA A 63 18.17 14.81 25.97
C ALA A 63 17.52 15.27 27.28
N VAL A 64 16.34 15.88 27.19
CA VAL A 64 15.50 16.16 28.36
C VAL A 64 14.83 14.84 28.75
N GLU A 65 15.04 14.36 29.98
CA GLU A 65 14.59 13.04 30.47
C GLU A 65 13.06 12.84 30.54
N ASN A 66 12.25 13.82 30.17
CA ASN A 66 10.84 13.87 30.57
C ASN A 66 9.81 13.31 29.58
N GLU A 67 10.20 12.77 28.43
CA GLU A 67 9.27 12.08 27.54
C GLU A 67 9.89 10.78 27.03
N LYS A 68 9.13 9.68 27.08
CA LYS A 68 9.50 8.29 26.69
C LYS A 68 10.07 8.12 25.27
N THR A 69 10.25 9.20 24.53
CA THR A 69 10.71 9.26 23.15
C THR A 69 12.10 9.84 23.09
N THR A 70 13.08 9.03 22.67
CA THR A 70 14.42 9.48 22.31
C THR A 70 14.34 10.37 21.06
N ILE A 71 14.35 11.69 21.25
CA ILE A 71 14.35 12.65 20.15
C ILE A 71 15.76 12.76 19.57
N ASP A 72 15.90 12.55 18.27
CA ASP A 72 17.18 12.68 17.56
C ASP A 72 17.69 14.14 17.61
N PRO A 73 18.93 14.38 18.09
CA PRO A 73 19.56 15.70 18.09
C PRO A 73 19.51 16.43 16.74
N PHE A 74 19.57 15.68 15.64
CA PHE A 74 19.48 16.22 14.28
C PHE A 74 18.15 16.93 14.05
N LEU A 75 17.04 16.34 14.50
CA LEU A 75 15.71 16.94 14.35
C LEU A 75 15.67 18.26 15.12
N VAL A 76 16.17 18.28 16.35
CA VAL A 76 16.13 19.48 17.21
C VAL A 76 16.99 20.62 16.65
N VAL A 77 18.22 20.33 16.23
CA VAL A 77 19.18 21.34 15.78
C VAL A 77 18.87 21.83 14.36
N LYS A 78 18.30 20.97 13.51
CA LYS A 78 17.95 21.35 12.13
C LYS A 78 16.58 21.97 12.00
N ASN A 79 15.78 22.04 13.07
CA ASN A 79 14.42 22.60 13.12
C ASN A 79 14.25 23.89 12.29
N LYS A 80 13.98 23.68 11.01
CA LYS A 80 13.38 24.59 10.02
C LYS A 80 12.12 23.91 9.50
N GLU A 81 11.32 23.37 10.42
CA GLU A 81 9.92 23.11 10.10
C GLU A 81 9.26 24.48 10.06
N ASN A 82 8.99 24.97 8.86
CA ASN A 82 7.95 25.98 8.70
C ASN A 82 6.73 25.39 9.42
N TYR A 83 6.14 26.10 10.38
CA TYR A 83 5.05 25.60 11.23
C TYR A 83 3.88 24.97 10.43
N GLU A 84 3.77 25.29 9.13
CA GLU A 84 2.76 24.79 8.22
C GLU A 84 3.12 23.48 7.48
N TYR A 85 4.41 23.14 7.36
CA TYR A 85 4.88 22.00 6.55
C TYR A 85 5.91 21.14 7.28
N ARG A 86 5.50 19.92 7.59
CA ARG A 86 6.37 18.93 8.24
C ARG A 86 7.21 18.19 7.19
N ARG A 87 8.53 18.24 7.32
CA ARG A 87 9.46 17.55 6.39
C ARG A 87 9.64 16.12 6.85
N LEU A 88 9.41 15.16 5.96
CA LEU A 88 9.37 13.75 6.35
C LEU A 88 10.74 13.04 6.33
N TYR A 89 11.83 13.71 5.94
CA TYR A 89 13.20 13.15 5.89
C TYR A 89 13.28 11.66 5.46
N GLY A 90 12.60 11.31 4.36
CA GLY A 90 12.59 9.93 3.83
C GLY A 90 11.64 8.95 4.53
N ARG A 91 10.99 9.32 5.64
CA ARG A 91 9.85 8.59 6.19
C ARG A 91 8.59 8.91 5.38
N GLY A 92 7.68 7.95 5.24
CA GLY A 92 6.36 8.19 4.66
C GLY A 92 5.48 9.04 5.58
N VAL A 93 4.35 9.54 5.04
CA VAL A 93 3.33 10.18 5.86
C VAL A 93 2.62 9.11 6.70
N THR A 94 2.54 9.28 8.02
CA THR A 94 1.77 8.38 8.89
C THR A 94 0.40 8.98 9.20
N ASN A 95 -0.62 8.15 9.43
CA ASN A 95 -1.98 8.62 9.74
C ASN A 95 -2.06 9.53 10.98
N THR A 96 -1.15 9.34 11.94
CA THR A 96 -1.01 10.20 13.12
C THR A 96 -0.61 11.64 12.75
N LEU A 97 0.26 11.79 11.74
CA LEU A 97 0.71 13.09 11.23
C LEU A 97 -0.40 13.81 10.46
N ILE A 98 -1.22 13.06 9.70
CA ILE A 98 -2.34 13.63 8.94
C ILE A 98 -3.45 14.11 9.87
N LYS A 99 -3.77 13.34 10.90
CA LYS A 99 -4.93 13.59 11.75
C LYS A 99 -4.66 14.50 12.96
N LYS A 100 -3.41 14.95 13.20
CA LYS A 100 -2.99 15.77 14.35
C LYS A 100 -3.53 15.23 15.69
N VAL A 101 -3.57 13.91 15.87
CA VAL A 101 -4.03 13.30 17.12
C VAL A 101 -2.83 13.12 18.03
N GLU A 102 -2.72 13.94 19.08
CA GLU A 102 -1.84 13.67 20.20
C GLU A 102 -2.45 12.55 21.03
N GLY A 103 -1.89 11.35 20.88
CA GLY A 103 -2.35 10.18 21.61
C GLY A 103 -1.65 8.91 21.15
N ALA A 104 -1.39 8.02 22.11
CA ALA A 104 -0.84 6.70 21.87
C ALA A 104 -1.55 6.03 20.70
N SER A 105 -0.75 5.49 19.78
CA SER A 105 -1.15 4.71 18.61
C SER A 105 -2.51 4.08 18.85
N THR A 106 -3.55 4.63 18.22
CA THR A 106 -4.87 4.01 18.23
C THR A 106 -4.74 2.74 17.40
N SER A 107 -4.29 1.69 18.10
CA SER A 107 -4.40 0.30 17.76
C SER A 107 -5.70 0.12 17.03
N TYR A 108 -5.63 -0.27 15.76
CA TYR A 108 -6.71 -0.79 14.91
C TYR A 108 -8.06 -0.95 15.64
N MET A 109 -8.77 0.16 15.88
CA MET A 109 -10.11 0.12 16.45
C MET A 109 -11.01 -0.15 15.26
N ILE A 110 -11.25 -1.44 14.99
CA ILE A 110 -12.29 -1.87 14.07
C ILE A 110 -13.60 -1.32 14.63
N PRO A 111 -14.38 -0.53 13.88
CA PRO A 111 -15.66 -0.02 14.34
C PRO A 111 -16.53 -1.18 14.82
N GLU A 112 -17.11 -1.08 16.01
CA GLU A 112 -17.86 -2.16 16.68
C GLU A 112 -18.93 -2.78 15.75
N GLY A 113 -19.66 -1.94 15.01
CA GLY A 113 -20.65 -2.38 14.03
C GLY A 113 -20.10 -3.08 12.78
N LEU A 114 -18.83 -2.90 12.43
CA LEU A 114 -18.23 -3.58 11.28
C LEU A 114 -18.07 -5.09 11.56
N MET A 115 -17.55 -5.44 12.74
CA MET A 115 -17.37 -6.84 13.13
C MET A 115 -18.71 -7.57 13.27
N GLU A 116 -19.73 -6.89 13.81
CA GLU A 116 -21.09 -7.41 13.91
C GLU A 116 -21.71 -7.67 12.54
N SER A 117 -21.51 -6.76 11.57
CA SER A 117 -22.01 -6.95 10.20
C SER A 117 -21.38 -8.16 9.50
N PHE A 118 -20.08 -8.38 9.67
CA PHE A 118 -19.41 -9.58 9.15
C PHE A 118 -19.93 -10.85 9.82
N LYS A 119 -20.13 -10.82 11.14
CA LYS A 119 -20.65 -11.96 11.88
C LYS A 119 -22.07 -12.33 11.43
N ALA A 120 -22.96 -11.33 11.30
CA ALA A 120 -24.32 -11.54 10.82
C ALA A 120 -24.37 -12.12 9.41
N ASN A 121 -23.54 -11.60 8.49
CA ASN A 121 -23.46 -12.13 7.13
C ASN A 121 -22.97 -13.57 7.10
N VAL A 122 -21.93 -13.89 7.88
CA VAL A 122 -21.39 -15.26 7.97
C VAL A 122 -22.41 -16.23 8.56
N ASP A 123 -23.19 -15.81 9.56
CA ASP A 123 -24.21 -16.65 10.18
C ASP A 123 -25.37 -16.95 9.20
N VAL A 124 -25.78 -15.97 8.39
CA VAL A 124 -26.80 -16.16 7.34
C VAL A 124 -26.31 -17.11 6.25
N GLU A 125 -25.10 -16.91 5.72
CA GLU A 125 -24.50 -17.78 4.70
C GLU A 125 -24.34 -19.21 5.21
N LYS A 126 -23.90 -19.38 6.46
CA LYS A 126 -23.76 -20.70 7.08
C LYS A 126 -25.10 -21.43 7.17
N ASN A 127 -26.17 -20.74 7.56
CA ASN A 127 -27.50 -21.35 7.66
C ASN A 127 -28.03 -21.77 6.28
N GLN A 128 -27.87 -20.93 5.25
CA GLN A 128 -28.24 -21.29 3.87
C GLN A 128 -27.45 -22.52 3.38
N LEU A 129 -26.16 -22.60 3.69
CA LEU A 129 -25.31 -23.73 3.31
C LEU A 129 -25.75 -25.03 4.00
N LEU A 130 -26.18 -24.95 5.26
CA LEU A 130 -26.73 -26.10 5.98
C LEU A 130 -28.06 -26.59 5.38
N GLU A 131 -28.95 -25.66 5.01
CA GLU A 131 -30.22 -26.01 4.35
C GLU A 131 -29.97 -26.70 3.00
N MET A 132 -29.11 -26.13 2.15
CA MET A 132 -28.76 -26.75 0.86
C MET A 132 -28.12 -28.13 1.03
N ARG A 133 -27.24 -28.31 2.03
CA ARG A 133 -26.64 -29.62 2.30
C ARG A 133 -27.68 -30.66 2.67
N LYS A 134 -28.64 -30.28 3.52
CA LYS A 134 -29.72 -31.17 3.94
C LYS A 134 -30.62 -31.55 2.77
N GLU A 135 -30.97 -30.58 1.91
CA GLU A 135 -31.79 -30.84 0.72
C GLU A 135 -31.10 -31.81 -0.24
N ILE A 136 -29.78 -31.66 -0.45
CA ILE A 136 -28.99 -32.58 -1.29
C ILE A 136 -28.97 -33.99 -0.69
N GLU A 137 -28.81 -34.11 0.63
CA GLU A 137 -28.79 -35.40 1.33
C GLU A 137 -30.15 -36.10 1.24
N ASP A 138 -31.23 -35.38 1.52
CA ASP A 138 -32.61 -35.89 1.41
C ASP A 138 -32.94 -36.32 -0.03
N ASP A 139 -32.49 -35.55 -1.04
CA ASP A 139 -32.70 -35.89 -2.45
C ASP A 139 -31.90 -37.14 -2.88
N HIS A 140 -30.67 -37.26 -2.37
CA HIS A 140 -29.82 -38.42 -2.61
C HIS A 140 -30.42 -39.69 -2.00
N GLU A 141 -30.96 -39.61 -0.78
CA GLU A 141 -31.66 -40.73 -0.14
C GLU A 141 -32.92 -41.15 -0.92
N ARG A 142 -33.75 -40.19 -1.37
CA ARG A 142 -34.92 -40.49 -2.21
C ARG A 142 -34.54 -41.19 -3.51
N LYS A 143 -33.55 -40.65 -4.24
CA LYS A 143 -33.10 -41.24 -5.50
C LYS A 143 -32.52 -42.63 -5.32
N LYS A 144 -31.82 -42.87 -4.20
CA LYS A 144 -31.31 -44.19 -3.86
C LYS A 144 -32.45 -45.18 -3.63
N ALA A 145 -33.47 -44.80 -2.86
CA ALA A 145 -34.64 -45.64 -2.62
C ALA A 145 -35.42 -45.94 -3.91
N GLU A 146 -35.55 -44.95 -4.81
CA GLU A 146 -36.21 -45.13 -6.11
C GLU A 146 -35.44 -46.11 -7.01
N LEU A 147 -34.11 -46.02 -7.05
CA LEU A 147 -33.26 -46.96 -7.78
C LEU A 147 -33.34 -48.38 -7.22
N GLU A 148 -33.43 -48.51 -5.90
CA GLU A 148 -33.58 -49.80 -5.23
C GLU A 148 -34.93 -50.44 -5.57
N ALA A 149 -36.02 -49.68 -5.52
CA ALA A 149 -37.35 -50.15 -5.91
C ALA A 149 -37.41 -50.57 -7.39
N MET A 150 -36.80 -49.79 -8.31
CA MET A 150 -36.72 -50.17 -9.72
C MET A 150 -35.91 -51.46 -9.93
N ARG A 151 -34.84 -51.66 -9.15
CA ARG A 151 -34.03 -52.86 -9.22
C ARG A 151 -34.82 -54.10 -8.77
N GLU A 152 -35.60 -53.98 -7.69
CA GLU A 152 -36.48 -55.04 -7.22
C GLU A 152 -37.56 -55.41 -8.26
N ASP A 153 -38.17 -54.41 -8.91
CA ASP A 153 -39.16 -54.64 -9.98
C ASP A 153 -38.54 -55.39 -11.17
N ILE A 154 -37.35 -54.97 -11.61
CA ILE A 154 -36.61 -55.66 -12.70
C ILE A 154 -36.31 -57.11 -12.31
N ASP A 155 -35.85 -57.36 -11.09
CA ASP A 155 -35.54 -58.70 -10.61
C ASP A 155 -36.81 -59.58 -10.55
N SER A 156 -37.96 -59.01 -10.13
CA SER A 156 -39.25 -59.70 -10.16
C SER A 156 -39.70 -60.05 -11.58
N GLN A 157 -39.61 -59.09 -12.51
CA GLN A 157 -39.93 -59.30 -13.93
C GLN A 157 -39.05 -60.39 -14.55
N ARG A 158 -37.75 -60.40 -14.23
CA ARG A 158 -36.81 -61.44 -14.67
C ARG A 158 -37.21 -62.83 -14.18
N GLN A 159 -37.51 -62.96 -12.89
CA GLN A 159 -37.94 -64.25 -12.31
C GLN A 159 -39.25 -64.75 -12.95
N ASN A 160 -40.22 -63.85 -13.17
CA ASN A 160 -41.48 -64.19 -13.83
C ASN A 160 -41.26 -64.68 -15.27
N LEU A 161 -40.39 -64.01 -16.03
CA LEU A 161 -40.02 -64.42 -17.39
C LEU A 161 -39.35 -65.81 -17.38
N GLU A 162 -38.39 -66.02 -16.48
CA GLU A 162 -37.66 -67.29 -16.34
C GLU A 162 -38.61 -68.44 -15.98
N ALA A 163 -39.54 -68.23 -15.05
CA ALA A 163 -40.57 -69.20 -14.70
C ALA A 163 -41.49 -69.53 -15.90
N MET A 164 -41.86 -68.53 -16.71
CA MET A 164 -42.64 -68.74 -17.92
C MET A 164 -41.85 -69.56 -18.96
N MET A 165 -40.57 -69.25 -19.18
CA MET A 165 -39.69 -70.02 -20.08
C MET A 165 -39.54 -71.47 -19.63
N GLN A 166 -39.31 -71.71 -18.33
CA GLN A 166 -39.23 -73.08 -17.80
C GLN A 166 -40.54 -73.85 -18.02
N LYS A 167 -41.70 -73.19 -17.89
CA LYS A 167 -43.00 -73.81 -18.15
C LYS A 167 -43.15 -74.19 -19.63
N VAL A 168 -42.71 -73.33 -20.56
CA VAL A 168 -42.71 -73.62 -22.00
C VAL A 168 -41.78 -74.78 -22.33
N ILE A 169 -40.55 -74.79 -21.79
CA ILE A 169 -39.58 -75.88 -22.02
C ILE A 169 -40.14 -77.23 -21.58
N LYS A 170 -40.85 -77.30 -20.44
CA LYS A 170 -41.50 -78.54 -19.97
C LYS A 170 -42.65 -79.02 -20.85
N GLN A 171 -43.23 -78.14 -21.68
CA GLN A 171 -44.32 -78.47 -22.60
C GLN A 171 -43.84 -78.83 -24.00
N LEU A 172 -42.54 -78.64 -24.30
CA LEU A 172 -41.96 -79.10 -25.56
C LEU A 172 -41.85 -80.63 -25.55
N PRO A 173 -42.23 -81.31 -26.64
CA PRO A 173 -42.00 -82.75 -26.77
C PRO A 173 -40.49 -83.01 -26.73
N ALA A 174 -40.08 -84.08 -26.04
CA ALA A 174 -38.71 -84.56 -26.13
C ALA A 174 -38.46 -84.98 -27.58
N GLU A 175 -37.47 -84.37 -28.24
CA GLU A 175 -37.01 -84.88 -29.53
C GLU A 175 -36.31 -86.22 -29.27
N ASP A 176 -36.91 -87.30 -29.77
CA ASP A 176 -36.34 -88.65 -29.90
C ASP A 176 -35.25 -88.70 -30.99
#